data_AF-A0AA51N997-F1
#
_entry.id   AF-A0AA51N997-F1
#
_cell.length_a   1.000
_cell.length_b   1.000
_cell.length_c   1.000
_cell.angle_alpha   90.00
_cell.angle_beta   90.00
_cell.angle_gamma   90.00
#
_symmetry.space_group_name_H-M   'P 1'
#
loop_
_entity.id
_entity.type
_entity.pdbx_description
1 polymer ?
#
loop_
_entity_poly.entity_id
_entity_poly.type
_entity_poly.pdbx_seq_one_letter_code
_entity_poly.pdbx_strand_id
1 'polypeptide(L)'
;MITDEQLAYIANQINDSNISSLEMRDDLIDHFCCLIEIEMQRGRDFEDAYQKAYEQTTPNGFEEIQYETLFLLNHKKIILMKQFTYISGFIFSFSFTVGLFFKLMHFPGANIMMFSGLLGVSFIFLPLLLIIKFKDKVLTLISERLKWIFGTFSLMLIFLGSFFKLLHLQGAGVLFGLGFLIFGFLFLPFYFFRMYKSSQEESVSHS
;
A
#
# COMPACT_ATOMS: atom_id res chain seq x y z
N MET A 1 26.58 -33.13 18.73
CA MET A 1 25.63 -33.32 17.63
C MET A 1 24.33 -33.76 18.24
N ILE A 2 23.23 -33.18 17.77
CA ILE A 2 21.88 -33.52 18.22
C ILE A 2 21.52 -34.91 17.72
N THR A 3 20.82 -35.71 18.54
CA THR A 3 20.34 -37.04 18.12
C THR A 3 19.03 -36.94 17.34
N ASP A 4 18.71 -37.95 16.53
CA ASP A 4 17.45 -37.97 15.75
C ASP A 4 16.20 -37.88 16.65
N GLU A 5 16.27 -38.42 17.88
CA GLU A 5 15.19 -38.31 18.88
C GLU A 5 15.00 -36.86 19.37
N GLN A 6 16.11 -36.14 19.61
CA GLN A 6 16.10 -34.73 20.02
C GLN A 6 15.63 -33.82 18.88
N LEU A 7 16.01 -34.12 17.64
CA LEU A 7 15.50 -33.43 16.45
C LEU A 7 13.98 -33.60 16.33
N ALA A 8 13.47 -34.83 16.49
CA ALA A 8 12.04 -35.11 16.46
C ALA A 8 11.30 -34.37 17.58
N TYR A 9 11.90 -34.24 18.77
CA TYR A 9 11.34 -33.46 19.87
C TYR A 9 11.20 -31.98 19.51
N ILE A 10 12.26 -31.35 18.98
CA ILE A 10 12.25 -29.94 18.55
C ILE A 10 11.22 -29.71 17.43
N ALA A 11 11.20 -30.59 16.43
CA ALA A 11 10.29 -30.49 15.31
C ALA A 11 8.82 -30.61 15.73
N ASN A 12 8.48 -31.50 16.67
CA ASN A 12 7.12 -31.61 17.19
C ASN A 12 6.70 -30.35 17.95
N GLN A 13 7.56 -29.80 18.81
CA GLN A 13 7.27 -28.56 19.55
C GLN A 13 7.02 -27.36 18.63
N ILE A 14 7.80 -27.22 17.55
CA ILE A 14 7.62 -26.14 16.58
C ILE A 14 6.40 -26.38 15.69
N ASN A 15 6.11 -27.63 15.32
CA ASN A 15 4.92 -27.96 14.51
C ASN A 15 3.59 -27.82 15.27
N ASP A 16 3.61 -28.02 16.58
CA ASP A 16 2.44 -27.82 17.45
C ASP A 16 2.15 -26.32 17.71
N SER A 17 3.07 -25.42 17.34
CA SER A 17 2.85 -23.98 17.39
C SER A 17 2.04 -23.48 16.18
N ASN A 18 1.27 -22.39 16.33
CA ASN A 18 0.36 -21.84 15.31
C ASN A 18 1.05 -21.20 14.07
N ILE A 19 2.30 -21.53 13.78
CA ILE A 19 3.06 -20.93 12.68
C ILE A 19 2.40 -21.28 11.34
N SER A 20 1.98 -20.26 10.58
CA SER A 20 1.15 -20.49 9.38
C SER A 20 1.92 -20.92 8.13
N SER A 21 3.23 -20.65 8.05
CA SER A 21 4.06 -20.94 6.87
C SER A 21 5.04 -22.09 7.15
N LEU A 22 5.03 -23.10 6.26
CA LEU A 22 5.94 -24.25 6.32
C LEU A 22 7.41 -23.83 6.26
N GLU A 23 7.76 -22.94 5.32
CA GLU A 23 9.13 -22.41 5.15
C GLU A 23 9.70 -21.81 6.45
N MET A 24 8.88 -21.06 7.19
CA MET A 24 9.32 -20.46 8.46
C MET A 24 9.51 -21.50 9.57
N ARG A 25 8.75 -22.61 9.55
CA ARG A 25 8.97 -23.69 10.52
C ARG A 25 10.28 -24.40 10.26
N ASP A 26 10.56 -24.70 8.99
CA ASP A 26 11.80 -25.36 8.59
C ASP A 26 13.01 -24.49 8.94
N ASP A 27 12.95 -23.19 8.64
CA ASP A 27 13.99 -22.21 9.01
C ASP A 27 14.19 -22.13 10.54
N LEU A 28 13.10 -22.17 11.32
CA LEU A 28 13.18 -22.15 12.79
C LEU A 28 13.75 -23.44 13.36
N ILE A 29 13.38 -24.61 12.82
CA ILE A 29 13.93 -25.91 13.25
C ILE A 29 15.44 -25.93 13.02
N ASP A 30 15.90 -25.54 11.84
CA ASP A 30 17.32 -25.47 11.51
C ASP A 30 18.06 -24.50 12.43
N HIS A 31 17.49 -23.31 12.67
CA HIS A 31 18.07 -22.31 13.55
C HIS A 31 18.21 -22.80 15.00
N PHE A 32 17.16 -23.43 15.54
CA PHE A 32 17.18 -23.99 16.90
C PHE A 32 18.20 -25.12 17.01
N CYS A 33 18.27 -26.01 16.02
CA CYS A 33 19.25 -27.08 16.01
C CYS A 33 20.68 -26.52 16.04
N CYS A 34 21.01 -25.52 15.21
CA CYS A 34 22.32 -24.88 15.25
C CYS A 34 22.63 -24.24 16.61
N LEU A 35 21.69 -23.54 17.23
CA LEU A 35 21.88 -22.90 18.54
C LEU A 35 22.13 -23.92 19.66
N ILE A 36 21.34 -24.99 19.68
CA ILE A 36 21.47 -26.06 20.67
C ILE A 36 22.80 -26.78 20.49
N GLU A 37 23.22 -27.06 19.25
CA GLU A 37 24.54 -27.64 18.98
C GLU A 37 25.68 -26.77 19.49
N ILE A 38 25.60 -25.45 19.33
CA ILE A 38 26.60 -24.51 19.83
C ILE A 38 26.66 -24.54 21.37
N GLU A 39 25.53 -24.55 22.05
CA GLU A 39 25.50 -24.59 23.52
C GLU A 39 25.90 -25.95 24.09
N MET A 40 25.55 -27.06 23.42
CA MET A 40 26.03 -28.40 23.77
C MET A 40 27.55 -28.53 23.56
N GLN A 41 28.11 -27.94 22.50
CA GLN A 41 29.58 -27.87 22.31
C GLN A 41 30.29 -27.06 23.42
N ARG A 42 29.58 -26.14 24.08
CA ARG A 42 30.07 -25.40 25.26
C ARG A 42 29.97 -26.22 26.56
N GLY A 43 29.55 -27.48 26.49
CA GLY A 43 29.48 -28.40 27.63
C GLY A 43 28.18 -28.35 28.43
N ARG A 44 27.11 -27.76 27.89
CA ARG A 44 25.77 -27.80 28.51
C ARG A 44 25.03 -29.08 28.15
N ASP A 45 24.14 -29.50 29.03
CA ASP A 45 23.18 -30.56 28.72
C ASP A 45 22.15 -30.08 27.69
N PHE A 46 21.50 -31.02 27.00
CA PHE A 46 20.52 -30.71 25.96
C PHE A 46 19.36 -29.86 26.48
N GLU A 47 18.83 -30.17 27.67
CA GLU A 47 17.67 -29.47 28.22
C GLU A 47 18.01 -28.00 28.54
N ASP A 48 19.18 -27.78 29.16
CA ASP A 48 19.71 -26.44 29.43
C ASP A 48 20.03 -25.66 28.14
N ALA A 49 20.56 -26.35 27.12
CA ALA A 49 20.84 -25.75 25.81
C ALA A 49 19.54 -25.38 25.07
N TYR A 50 18.52 -26.24 25.13
CA TYR A 50 17.21 -26.01 24.53
C TYR A 50 16.49 -24.83 25.19
N GLN A 51 16.41 -24.82 26.52
CA GLN A 51 15.77 -23.73 27.26
C GLN A 51 16.44 -22.38 26.96
N LYS A 52 17.77 -22.37 26.89
CA LYS A 52 18.54 -21.17 26.58
C LYS A 52 18.36 -20.70 25.14
N ALA A 53 18.28 -21.63 24.17
CA ALA A 53 17.97 -21.30 22.78
C ALA A 53 16.54 -20.74 22.66
N TYR A 54 15.58 -21.31 23.40
CA TYR A 54 14.21 -20.83 23.45
C TYR A 54 14.09 -19.42 24.03
N GLU A 55 14.76 -19.14 25.16
CA GLU A 55 14.77 -17.81 25.79
C GLU A 55 15.47 -16.75 24.92
N GLN A 56 16.50 -17.13 24.17
CA GLN A 56 17.23 -16.20 23.30
C GLN A 56 16.46 -15.85 22.03
N THR A 57 15.75 -16.82 21.44
CA THR A 57 15.10 -16.66 20.13
C THR A 57 13.64 -16.29 20.25
N THR A 58 12.91 -16.85 21.21
CA THR A 58 11.45 -16.71 21.37
C THR A 58 11.03 -16.55 22.84
N PRO A 59 11.44 -15.48 23.55
CA PRO A 59 11.07 -15.29 24.94
C PRO A 59 9.55 -15.22 25.17
N ASN A 60 8.78 -14.73 24.18
CA ASN A 60 7.32 -14.68 24.23
C ASN A 60 6.63 -15.71 23.30
N GLY A 61 7.37 -16.71 22.80
CA GLY A 61 6.86 -17.76 21.92
C GLY A 61 7.05 -17.51 20.42
N PHE A 62 6.83 -18.55 19.61
CA PHE A 62 7.12 -18.54 18.18
C PHE A 62 6.19 -17.62 17.35
N GLU A 63 5.00 -17.29 17.86
CA GLU A 63 4.05 -16.41 17.16
C GLU A 63 4.58 -14.97 16.99
N GLU A 64 5.44 -14.49 17.90
CA GLU A 64 6.01 -13.15 17.86
C GLU A 64 6.88 -12.95 16.60
N ILE A 65 7.76 -13.92 16.30
CA ILE A 65 8.63 -13.89 15.11
C ILE A 65 7.80 -13.82 13.83
N GLN A 66 6.71 -14.59 13.77
CA GLN A 66 5.83 -14.57 12.61
C GLN A 66 5.10 -13.23 12.49
N TYR A 67 4.62 -12.66 13.60
CA TYR A 67 3.95 -11.37 13.61
C TYR A 67 4.89 -10.25 13.16
N GLU A 68 6.12 -10.20 13.66
CA GLU A 68 7.13 -9.23 13.26
C GLU A 68 7.48 -9.36 11.79
N THR A 69 7.70 -10.59 11.31
CA THR A 69 8.01 -10.84 9.90
C THR A 69 6.86 -10.40 9.00
N LEU A 70 5.62 -10.75 9.35
CA LEU A 70 4.43 -10.38 8.60
C LEU A 70 4.20 -8.86 8.64
N PHE A 71 4.48 -8.22 9.78
CA PHE A 71 4.43 -6.78 9.95
C PHE A 71 5.43 -6.09 9.02
N LEU A 72 6.69 -6.53 9.03
CA LEU A 72 7.76 -5.99 8.18
C LEU A 72 7.48 -6.23 6.69
N LEU A 73 6.99 -7.41 6.32
CA LEU A 73 6.63 -7.76 4.95
C LEU A 73 5.48 -6.87 4.44
N ASN A 74 4.42 -6.72 5.22
CA ASN A 74 3.30 -5.86 4.87
C ASN A 74 3.71 -4.38 4.81
N HIS A 75 4.53 -3.92 5.74
CA HIS A 75 5.04 -2.56 5.76
C HIS A 75 5.90 -2.26 4.50
N LYS A 76 6.83 -3.16 4.16
CA LYS A 76 7.65 -3.06 2.95
C LYS A 76 6.79 -3.05 1.68
N LYS A 77 5.78 -3.91 1.61
CA LYS A 77 4.82 -3.95 0.49
C LYS A 77 4.06 -2.62 0.34
N ILE A 78 3.64 -1.99 1.45
CA ILE A 78 2.96 -0.70 1.42
C ILE A 78 3.91 0.41 0.94
N ILE A 79 5.16 0.44 1.41
CA ILE A 79 6.18 1.41 0.96
C ILE A 79 6.44 1.26 -0.53
N LEU A 80 6.63 0.03 -1.02
CA LEU A 80 6.86 -0.23 -2.43
C LEU A 80 5.69 0.26 -3.29
N MET A 81 4.45 0.00 -2.87
CA MET A 81 3.24 0.48 -3.55
C MET A 81 3.18 2.02 -3.59
N LYS A 82 3.55 2.68 -2.49
CA LYS A 82 3.67 4.15 -2.41
C LYS A 82 4.70 4.67 -3.41
N GLN A 83 5.91 4.12 -3.42
CA GLN A 83 6.97 4.50 -4.36
C GLN A 83 6.52 4.35 -5.82
N PHE A 84 5.91 3.21 -6.16
CA PHE A 84 5.42 2.95 -7.53
C PHE A 84 4.35 3.96 -7.96
N THR A 85 3.50 4.39 -7.03
CA THR A 85 2.47 5.40 -7.29
C THR A 85 3.08 6.77 -7.57
N TYR A 86 4.07 7.21 -6.78
CA TYR A 86 4.74 8.49 -7.03
C TYR A 86 5.52 8.49 -8.36
N ILE A 87 6.23 7.39 -8.66
CA ILE A 87 7.00 7.27 -9.90
C ILE A 87 6.06 7.28 -11.12
N SER A 88 4.99 6.48 -11.10
CA SER A 88 4.02 6.45 -12.21
C SER A 88 3.34 7.81 -12.40
N GLY A 89 2.93 8.48 -11.31
CA GLY A 89 2.37 9.83 -11.36
C GLY A 89 3.31 10.84 -12.00
N PHE A 90 4.59 10.82 -11.62
CA PHE A 90 5.61 11.68 -12.21
C PHE A 90 5.79 11.41 -13.71
N ILE A 91 5.96 10.15 -14.11
CA ILE A 91 6.19 9.78 -15.52
C ILE A 91 5.01 10.21 -16.40
N PHE A 92 3.77 9.94 -15.97
CA PHE A 92 2.60 10.29 -16.77
C PHE A 92 2.33 11.79 -16.81
N SER A 93 2.49 12.49 -15.68
CA SER A 93 2.37 13.95 -15.65
C SER A 93 3.44 14.62 -16.51
N PHE A 94 4.67 14.12 -16.47
CA PHE A 94 5.77 14.62 -17.30
C PHE A 94 5.47 14.37 -18.78
N SER A 95 5.03 13.16 -19.14
CA SER A 95 4.62 12.82 -20.51
C SER A 95 3.50 13.72 -21.02
N PHE A 96 2.52 14.07 -20.17
CA PHE A 96 1.45 15.00 -20.52
C PHE A 96 1.99 16.42 -20.78
N THR A 97 2.85 16.94 -19.90
CA THR A 97 3.48 18.26 -20.06
C THR A 97 4.34 18.34 -21.32
N VAL A 98 5.13 17.30 -21.62
CA VAL A 98 5.91 17.21 -22.87
C VAL A 98 4.99 17.14 -24.08
N GLY A 99 3.90 16.38 -24.01
CA GLY A 99 2.89 16.32 -25.07
C GLY A 99 2.24 17.68 -25.34
N LEU A 100 1.94 18.45 -24.29
CA LEU A 100 1.45 19.83 -24.42
C LEU A 100 2.48 20.73 -25.11
N PHE A 101 3.74 20.64 -24.72
CA PHE A 101 4.83 21.39 -25.35
C PHE A 101 4.97 21.04 -26.85
N PHE A 102 4.88 19.76 -27.20
CA PHE A 102 4.93 19.32 -28.60
C PHE A 102 3.73 19.85 -29.40
N LYS A 103 2.56 19.97 -28.77
CA LYS A 103 1.37 20.54 -29.41
C LYS A 103 1.54 22.02 -29.70
N LEU A 104 2.17 22.77 -28.78
CA LEU A 104 2.51 24.18 -28.98
C LEU A 104 3.54 24.37 -30.10
N MET A 105 4.52 23.47 -30.19
CA MET A 105 5.57 23.49 -31.21
C MET A 105 5.12 22.86 -32.55
N HIS A 106 3.87 22.44 -32.68
CA HIS A 106 3.35 21.72 -33.85
C HIS A 106 4.15 20.46 -34.24
N PHE A 107 4.83 19.83 -33.27
CA PHE A 107 5.58 18.61 -33.54
C PHE A 107 4.67 17.39 -33.69
N PRO A 108 5.04 16.45 -34.59
CA PRO A 108 4.30 15.21 -34.77
C PRO A 108 4.32 14.38 -33.48
N GLY A 109 3.23 13.65 -33.22
CA GLY A 109 3.13 12.79 -32.03
C GLY A 109 2.66 13.49 -30.75
N ALA A 110 2.44 14.82 -30.75
CA ALA A 110 1.95 15.58 -29.61
C ALA A 110 0.68 14.98 -28.98
N ASN A 111 -0.30 14.65 -29.82
CA ASN A 111 -1.57 14.07 -29.38
C ASN A 111 -1.33 12.71 -28.67
N ILE A 112 -0.47 11.86 -29.23
CA ILE A 112 -0.19 10.51 -28.67
C ILE A 112 0.42 10.64 -27.27
N MET A 113 1.41 11.50 -27.08
CA MET A 113 2.03 11.74 -25.77
C MET A 113 1.05 12.34 -24.76
N MET A 114 0.20 13.28 -25.19
CA MET A 114 -0.85 13.82 -24.33
C MET A 114 -1.85 12.73 -23.92
N PHE A 115 -2.26 11.87 -24.85
CA PHE A 115 -3.19 10.78 -24.56
C PHE A 115 -2.60 9.75 -23.61
N SER A 116 -1.36 9.31 -23.83
CA SER A 116 -0.70 8.34 -22.95
C SER A 116 -0.52 8.90 -21.54
N GLY A 117 -0.13 10.17 -21.42
CA GLY A 117 -0.02 10.85 -20.13
C GLY A 117 -1.38 10.95 -19.43
N LEU A 118 -2.42 11.40 -20.14
CA LEU A 118 -3.76 11.58 -19.57
C LEU A 118 -4.39 10.25 -19.11
N LEU A 119 -4.30 9.21 -19.95
CA LEU A 119 -4.81 7.88 -19.63
C LEU A 119 -4.02 7.25 -18.48
N GLY A 120 -2.70 7.38 -18.47
CA GLY A 120 -1.86 6.87 -17.39
C GLY A 120 -2.15 7.54 -16.04
N VAL A 121 -2.33 8.86 -16.01
CA VAL A 121 -2.75 9.54 -14.77
C VAL A 121 -4.12 9.05 -14.31
N SER A 122 -5.08 8.90 -15.24
CA SER A 122 -6.47 8.55 -14.92
C SER A 122 -6.65 7.10 -14.46
N PHE A 123 -6.04 6.16 -15.18
CA PHE A 123 -6.27 4.71 -15.00
C PHE A 123 -5.18 3.99 -14.22
N ILE A 124 -4.00 4.60 -14.02
CA ILE A 124 -2.91 3.97 -13.25
C ILE A 124 -2.69 4.77 -11.97
N PHE A 125 -2.30 6.05 -12.08
CA PHE A 125 -1.95 6.84 -10.90
C PHE A 125 -3.12 7.02 -9.93
N LEU A 126 -4.28 7.46 -10.44
CA LEU A 126 -5.46 7.74 -9.62
C LEU A 126 -5.98 6.52 -8.84
N PRO A 127 -6.19 5.33 -9.46
CA PRO A 127 -6.64 4.16 -8.71
C PRO A 127 -5.56 3.62 -7.77
N LEU A 128 -4.28 3.68 -8.13
CA LEU A 128 -3.20 3.29 -7.20
C LEU A 128 -3.18 4.18 -5.96
N LEU A 129 -3.33 5.49 -6.14
CA LEU A 129 -3.43 6.46 -5.04
C LEU A 129 -4.65 6.14 -4.17
N LEU A 130 -5.79 5.84 -4.78
CA LEU A 130 -7.00 5.41 -4.07
C LEU A 130 -6.71 4.16 -3.22
N ILE A 131 -6.14 3.10 -3.79
CA ILE A 131 -5.83 1.85 -3.08
C ILE A 131 -4.88 2.10 -1.90
N ILE A 132 -3.84 2.93 -2.06
CA ILE A 132 -2.94 3.30 -0.96
C ILE A 132 -3.72 3.99 0.15
N LYS A 133 -4.54 4.98 -0.20
CA LYS A 133 -5.31 5.73 0.77
C LYS A 133 -6.29 4.81 1.51
N PHE A 134 -7.00 3.92 0.82
CA PHE A 134 -7.90 2.96 1.45
C PHE A 134 -7.21 2.01 2.44
N LYS A 135 -5.90 1.74 2.26
CA LYS A 135 -5.10 0.99 3.22
C LYS A 135 -4.59 1.83 4.39
N ASP A 136 -4.55 3.16 4.29
CA ASP A 136 -4.21 4.02 5.43
C ASP A 136 -5.37 4.05 6.43
N LYS A 137 -5.05 3.97 7.73
CA LYS A 137 -6.01 4.03 8.85
C LYS A 137 -6.80 5.36 8.90
N VAL A 138 -6.38 6.38 8.15
CA VAL A 138 -7.06 7.69 8.00
C VAL A 138 -8.46 7.54 7.38
N LEU A 139 -8.69 6.50 6.58
CA LEU A 139 -9.96 6.27 5.88
C LEU A 139 -10.99 5.46 6.67
N THR A 140 -10.86 5.30 7.99
CA THR A 140 -11.87 4.65 8.84
C THR A 140 -13.17 5.47 8.94
N LEU A 141 -13.10 6.78 8.69
CA LEU A 141 -14.27 7.65 8.67
C LEU A 141 -15.00 7.57 7.32
N ILE A 142 -16.31 7.29 7.36
CA ILE A 142 -17.18 7.22 6.17
C ILE A 142 -17.13 8.52 5.35
N SER A 143 -17.02 9.67 6.04
CA SER A 143 -16.91 10.99 5.42
C SER A 143 -15.59 11.19 4.65
N GLU A 144 -14.50 10.55 5.08
CA GLU A 144 -13.22 10.53 4.34
C GLU A 144 -13.34 9.68 3.07
N ARG A 145 -13.98 8.51 3.18
CA ARG A 145 -14.16 7.59 2.04
C ARG A 145 -14.97 8.24 0.93
N LEU A 146 -16.10 8.87 1.27
CA LEU A 146 -16.94 9.55 0.29
C LEU A 146 -16.19 10.66 -0.44
N LYS A 147 -15.40 11.48 0.28
CA LYS A 147 -14.60 12.55 -0.34
C LYS A 147 -13.65 12.00 -1.40
N TRP A 148 -12.88 10.96 -1.09
CA TRP A 148 -11.96 10.37 -2.05
C TRP A 148 -12.69 9.70 -3.22
N ILE A 149 -13.80 9.00 -2.96
CA ILE A 149 -14.61 8.38 -4.03
C ILE A 149 -15.19 9.44 -4.98
N PHE A 150 -15.88 10.45 -4.46
CA PHE A 150 -16.47 11.51 -5.29
C PHE A 150 -15.40 12.35 -6.00
N GLY A 151 -14.27 12.60 -5.35
CA GLY A 151 -13.13 13.29 -5.95
C GLY A 151 -12.51 12.50 -7.12
N THR A 152 -12.23 11.22 -6.91
CA THR A 152 -11.69 10.34 -7.96
C THR A 152 -12.69 10.16 -9.11
N PHE A 153 -13.97 9.99 -8.80
CA PHE A 153 -15.03 9.81 -9.81
C PHE A 153 -15.24 11.06 -10.66
N SER A 154 -15.33 12.24 -10.03
CA SER A 154 -15.45 13.51 -10.75
C SER A 154 -14.24 13.78 -11.64
N LEU A 155 -13.03 13.47 -11.16
CA LEU A 155 -11.82 13.63 -11.96
C LEU A 155 -11.77 12.65 -13.16
N MET A 156 -12.20 11.40 -12.98
CA MET A 156 -12.36 10.45 -14.08
C MET A 156 -13.35 10.95 -15.14
N LEU A 157 -14.47 11.55 -14.74
CA LEU A 157 -15.45 12.13 -15.68
C LEU A 157 -14.85 13.31 -16.48
N ILE A 158 -14.09 14.18 -15.83
CA ILE A 158 -13.40 15.31 -16.49
C ILE A 158 -12.35 14.79 -17.49
N PHE A 159 -11.62 13.73 -17.14
CA PHE A 159 -10.66 13.10 -18.04
C PHE A 159 -11.34 12.42 -19.23
N LEU A 160 -12.48 11.76 -19.02
CA LEU A 160 -13.28 11.17 -20.09
C LEU A 160 -13.86 12.24 -21.02
N GLY A 161 -14.30 13.38 -20.48
CA GLY A 161 -14.72 14.55 -21.27
C GLY A 161 -13.56 15.15 -22.08
N SER A 162 -12.37 15.23 -21.49
CA SER A 162 -11.14 15.67 -22.18
C SER A 162 -10.81 14.75 -23.36
N PHE A 163 -10.96 13.44 -23.17
CA PHE A 163 -10.76 12.42 -24.21
C PHE A 163 -11.71 12.61 -25.40
N PHE A 164 -13.00 12.82 -25.14
CA PHE A 164 -14.00 13.03 -26.20
C PHE A 164 -13.74 14.31 -26.99
N LYS A 165 -13.29 15.38 -26.32
CA LYS A 165 -12.96 16.65 -26.96
C LYS A 165 -11.74 16.52 -27.88
N LEU A 166 -10.73 15.78 -27.43
CA LEU A 166 -9.52 15.49 -28.21
C LEU A 166 -9.79 14.60 -29.42
N LEU A 167 -10.75 13.67 -29.32
CA LEU A 167 -11.17 12.81 -30.44
C LEU A 167 -12.21 13.46 -31.37
N HIS A 168 -12.61 14.72 -31.12
CA HIS A 168 -13.66 15.42 -31.86
C HIS A 168 -15.00 14.66 -31.90
N LEU A 169 -15.27 13.86 -30.86
CA LEU A 169 -16.54 13.17 -30.68
C LEU A 169 -17.64 14.16 -30.25
N GLN A 170 -18.81 13.99 -30.87
CA GLN A 170 -20.01 14.79 -30.57
C GLN A 170 -20.47 14.52 -29.14
N GLY A 171 -20.76 15.57 -28.36
CA GLY A 171 -21.16 15.46 -26.94
C GLY A 171 -20.04 15.73 -25.92
N ALA A 172 -18.79 15.96 -26.34
CA ALA A 172 -17.68 16.27 -25.46
C ALA A 172 -17.93 17.49 -24.54
N GLY A 173 -18.55 18.54 -25.07
CA GLY A 173 -18.87 19.75 -24.30
C GLY A 173 -19.87 19.50 -23.17
N VAL A 174 -20.87 18.65 -23.41
CA VAL A 174 -21.89 18.29 -22.42
C VAL A 174 -21.28 17.46 -21.30
N LEU A 175 -20.44 16.47 -21.64
CA LEU A 175 -19.77 15.61 -20.66
C LEU A 175 -18.79 16.40 -19.77
N PHE A 176 -18.05 17.33 -20.38
CA PHE A 176 -17.14 18.23 -19.65
C PHE A 176 -17.90 19.16 -18.70
N GLY A 177 -19.02 19.74 -19.16
CA GLY A 177 -19.88 20.60 -18.35
C GLY A 177 -20.51 19.85 -17.17
N LEU A 178 -21.00 18.64 -17.40
CA LEU A 178 -21.54 17.76 -16.35
C LEU A 178 -20.48 17.40 -15.30
N GLY A 179 -19.27 17.04 -15.73
CA GLY A 179 -18.17 16.77 -14.82
C GLY A 179 -17.81 17.98 -13.94
N PHE A 180 -17.79 19.17 -14.54
CA PHE A 180 -17.51 20.41 -13.82
C PHE A 180 -18.63 20.78 -12.83
N LEU A 181 -19.90 20.56 -13.19
CA LEU A 181 -21.03 20.76 -12.29
C LEU A 181 -21.01 19.78 -11.11
N ILE A 182 -20.73 18.50 -11.36
CA ILE A 182 -20.63 17.49 -10.29
C ILE A 182 -19.47 17.84 -9.34
N PHE A 183 -18.31 18.22 -9.87
CA PHE A 183 -17.18 18.66 -9.05
C PHE A 183 -17.52 19.94 -8.25
N GLY A 184 -18.14 20.91 -8.91
CA GLY A 184 -18.51 22.21 -8.35
C GLY A 184 -19.57 22.12 -7.25
N PHE A 185 -20.61 21.31 -7.44
CA PHE A 185 -21.77 21.29 -6.55
C PHE A 185 -21.80 20.09 -5.59
N LEU A 186 -21.17 18.96 -5.90
CA LEU A 186 -21.10 17.84 -4.95
C LEU A 186 -19.79 17.84 -4.17
N PHE A 187 -18.65 17.89 -4.87
CA PHE A 187 -17.36 17.71 -4.22
C PHE A 187 -16.96 18.92 -3.36
N LEU A 188 -17.04 20.13 -3.92
CA LEU A 188 -16.61 21.36 -3.22
C LEU A 188 -17.45 21.67 -1.96
N PRO A 189 -18.79 21.68 -1.99
CA PRO A 189 -19.59 21.98 -0.80
C PRO A 189 -19.40 20.93 0.29
N PHE A 190 -19.31 19.65 -0.08
CA PHE A 190 -19.01 18.58 0.86
C PHE A 190 -17.61 18.72 1.48
N TYR A 191 -16.61 19.08 0.67
CA TYR A 191 -15.25 19.35 1.13
C TYR A 191 -15.21 20.51 2.13
N PHE A 192 -15.79 21.66 1.77
CA PHE A 192 -15.79 22.86 2.59
C PHE A 192 -16.58 22.68 3.88
N PHE A 193 -17.75 22.04 3.81
CA PHE A 193 -18.56 21.75 4.99
C PHE A 193 -17.81 20.87 5.99
N ARG A 194 -17.07 19.87 5.50
CA ARG A 194 -16.26 19.02 6.37
C ARG A 194 -15.06 19.75 6.96
N MET A 195 -14.39 20.59 6.16
CA MET A 195 -13.27 21.41 6.64
C MET A 195 -13.72 22.38 7.73
N TYR A 196 -14.91 22.99 7.56
CA TYR A 196 -15.52 23.86 8.56
C TYR A 196 -15.84 23.10 9.86
N LYS A 197 -16.44 21.91 9.78
CA LYS A 197 -16.73 21.10 10.96
C LYS A 197 -15.47 20.64 11.71
N SER A 198 -14.43 20.24 10.97
CA SER A 198 -13.13 19.86 11.55
C SER A 198 -12.48 21.01 12.31
N SER A 199 -12.58 22.25 11.79
CA SER A 199 -12.03 23.44 12.47
C SER A 199 -12.76 23.79 13.77
N GLN A 200 -14.05 23.48 13.87
CA GLN A 200 -14.84 23.68 15.09
C GLN A 200 -14.44 22.67 16.18
N GLU A 201 -14.26 21.39 15.81
CA GLU A 201 -13.86 20.33 16.74
C GLU A 201 -12.45 20.57 17.35
N GLU A 202 -11.49 21.08 16.57
CA GLU A 202 -10.16 21.48 17.06
C GLU A 202 -10.22 22.70 18.01
N SER A 203 -11.13 23.64 17.78
CA SER A 203 -11.28 24.82 18.64
C SER A 203 -11.87 24.51 20.02
N VAL A 204 -12.71 23.47 20.12
CA VAL A 204 -13.36 23.02 21.37
C VAL A 204 -12.45 22.08 22.18
N SER A 205 -11.51 21.36 21.56
CA SER A 205 -10.54 20.53 22.29
C SER A 205 -9.39 21.32 22.94
N HIS A 206 -9.24 22.60 22.56
CA HIS A 206 -8.20 23.50 23.07
C HIS A 206 -8.75 24.60 24.01
N SER A 207 -10.03 24.56 24.36
CA SER A 207 -10.70 25.44 25.35
C SER A 207 -11.09 24.67 26.60
#